data_AF-A0A0F9HXT1-F1
#
_entry.id   AF-A0A0F9HXT1-F1
#
_cell.length_a   1.000
_cell.length_b   1.000
_cell.length_c   1.000
_cell.angle_alpha   90.00
_cell.angle_beta   90.00
_cell.angle_gamma   90.00
#
_symmetry.space_group_name_H-M   'P 1'
#
loop_
_entity.id
_entity.type
_entity.pdbx_description
1 polymer ?
#
loop_
_entity_poly.entity_id
_entity_poly.type
_entity_poly.pdbx_seq_one_letter_code
_entity_poly.pdbx_strand_id
1 'polypeptide(L)'
;MGNWITLRKGGNLLHLSYGHTFTNNLYGHNLQLRTHPEFEIKLDLSPNLRVRNKQSNCYYDARELSEGSITGLKCLQVDDRKSFKIIANALSRLPKIPETWKLTLYLDCDWSFSVVPELKGPEGAESLFLNVVDQPDIGLAPNE
;
A
#
# COMPACT_ATOMS: atom_id res chain seq x y z
N MET A 1 17.79 16.27 -1.80
CA MET A 1 17.43 14.90 -1.34
C MET A 1 15.99 14.96 -0.87
N GLY A 2 15.09 14.16 -1.44
CA GLY A 2 13.70 14.13 -0.98
C GLY A 2 13.62 13.54 0.42
N ASN A 3 13.11 14.30 1.38
CA ASN A 3 13.00 13.84 2.77
C ASN A 3 11.73 13.00 2.94
N TRP A 4 11.87 11.82 3.55
CA TRP A 4 10.74 11.00 3.95
C TRP A 4 10.03 11.63 5.15
N ILE A 5 8.70 11.74 5.06
CA ILE A 5 7.81 12.18 6.13
C ILE A 5 7.12 10.93 6.67
N THR A 6 7.28 10.65 7.96
CA THR A 6 6.54 9.55 8.60
C THR A 6 5.13 10.03 8.94
N LEU A 7 4.13 9.45 8.30
CA LEU A 7 2.71 9.74 8.52
C LEU A 7 2.19 9.06 9.79
N ARG A 8 2.59 7.80 10.00
CA ARG A 8 2.18 7.02 11.18
C ARG A 8 3.23 5.96 11.52
N LYS A 9 3.58 5.87 12.80
CA LYS A 9 4.56 4.89 13.34
C LYS A 9 3.91 3.58 13.80
N GLY A 10 2.61 3.58 14.10
CA GLY A 10 1.87 2.40 14.57
C GLY A 10 1.21 1.61 13.44
N GLY A 11 0.70 0.41 13.76
CA GLY A 11 -0.03 -0.41 12.80
C GLY A 11 -1.37 0.22 12.42
N ASN A 12 -1.62 0.30 11.11
CA ASN A 12 -2.89 0.66 10.50
C ASN A 12 -3.52 -0.57 9.92
N LEU A 13 -4.79 -0.84 10.21
CA LEU A 13 -5.50 -1.84 9.44
C LEU A 13 -5.47 -1.43 7.96
N LEU A 14 -5.08 -2.36 7.11
CA LEU A 14 -5.04 -2.17 5.66
C LEU A 14 -5.97 -3.16 5.01
N HIS A 15 -6.59 -2.71 3.92
CA HIS A 15 -7.40 -3.53 3.05
C HIS A 15 -6.65 -3.70 1.74
N LEU A 16 -6.24 -4.93 1.41
CA LEU A 16 -5.49 -5.25 0.20
C LEU A 16 -6.32 -6.18 -0.67
N SER A 17 -6.38 -5.89 -1.96
CA SER A 17 -6.85 -6.84 -2.98
C SER A 17 -5.68 -7.27 -3.84
N TYR A 18 -5.54 -8.57 -4.06
CA TYR A 18 -4.49 -9.17 -4.87
C TYR A 18 -5.02 -10.44 -5.57
N GLY A 19 -4.71 -10.63 -6.84
CA GLY A 19 -5.26 -11.75 -7.62
C GLY A 19 -6.79 -11.77 -7.59
N HIS A 20 -7.38 -12.87 -7.10
CA HIS A 20 -8.82 -13.00 -6.84
C HIS A 20 -9.18 -12.93 -5.34
N THR A 21 -8.23 -12.48 -4.52
CA THR A 21 -8.30 -12.50 -3.06
C THR A 21 -8.37 -11.08 -2.49
N PHE A 22 -8.86 -10.98 -1.27
CA PHE A 22 -8.92 -9.77 -0.47
C PHE A 22 -8.53 -10.09 0.97
N THR A 23 -7.74 -9.22 1.60
CA THR A 23 -7.44 -9.28 3.04
C THR A 23 -7.66 -7.92 3.69
N ASN A 24 -8.23 -7.95 4.88
CA ASN A 24 -8.32 -6.83 5.80
C ASN A 24 -7.65 -7.13 7.16
N ASN A 25 -6.82 -8.18 7.23
CA ASN A 25 -6.18 -8.61 8.48
C ASN A 25 -4.77 -8.04 8.65
N LEU A 26 -4.24 -7.33 7.65
CA LEU A 26 -2.87 -6.83 7.64
C LEU A 26 -2.76 -5.47 8.29
N TYR A 27 -1.64 -5.28 9.00
CA TYR A 27 -1.28 -3.99 9.56
C TYR A 27 -0.15 -3.35 8.77
N GLY A 28 -0.37 -2.14 8.26
CA GLY A 28 0.65 -1.27 7.70
C GLY A 28 1.38 -0.52 8.79
N HIS A 29 2.69 -0.69 8.87
CA HIS A 29 3.56 0.03 9.79
C HIS A 29 4.40 1.06 9.06
N ASN A 30 4.93 2.04 9.80
CA ASN A 30 5.86 3.05 9.29
C ASN A 30 5.41 3.66 7.97
N LEU A 31 4.12 4.05 7.88
CA LEU A 31 3.59 4.69 6.69
C LEU A 31 4.36 6.00 6.47
N GLN A 32 5.03 6.08 5.33
CA GLN A 32 5.94 7.14 4.95
C GLN A 32 5.55 7.73 3.61
N LEU A 33 5.85 9.01 3.43
CA LEU A 33 5.58 9.75 2.22
C LEU A 33 6.82 10.52 1.80
N ARG A 34 7.13 10.56 0.51
CA ARG A 34 8.04 11.53 -0.10
C ARG A 34 7.41 12.15 -1.33
N THR A 35 7.86 13.35 -1.68
CA THR A 35 7.37 14.10 -2.85
C THR A 35 8.42 14.28 -3.95
N HIS A 36 9.66 13.89 -3.70
CA HIS A 36 10.77 14.00 -4.65
C HIS A 36 11.68 12.77 -4.52
N PRO A 37 12.20 12.18 -5.62
CA PRO A 37 12.03 12.61 -7.02
C PRO A 37 10.62 12.44 -7.58
N GLU A 38 9.83 11.56 -6.99
CA GLU A 38 8.42 11.29 -7.34
C GLU A 38 7.56 11.27 -6.07
N PHE A 39 6.24 11.33 -6.24
CA PHE A 39 5.32 11.15 -5.12
C PHE A 39 5.23 9.66 -4.78
N GLU A 40 5.72 9.29 -3.60
CA GLU A 40 5.80 7.90 -3.19
C GLU A 40 5.30 7.71 -1.76
N ILE A 41 4.46 6.69 -1.61
CA ILE A 41 4.01 6.16 -0.33
C ILE A 41 4.78 4.86 -0.07
N LYS A 42 5.41 4.76 1.09
CA LYS A 42 6.07 3.54 1.56
C LYS A 42 5.43 3.03 2.84
N LEU A 43 5.28 1.72 2.96
CA LEU A 43 4.73 1.09 4.16
C LEU A 43 5.30 -0.31 4.42
N ASP A 44 5.38 -0.67 5.69
CA ASP A 44 6.03 -1.87 6.19
C ASP A 44 4.99 -2.87 6.69
N LEU A 45 4.92 -4.03 6.03
CA LEU A 45 4.07 -5.17 6.35
C LEU A 45 4.85 -6.29 7.07
N SER A 46 6.17 -6.19 7.16
CA SER A 46 7.03 -7.22 7.77
C SER A 46 6.67 -7.59 9.21
N PRO A 47 6.12 -6.70 10.07
CA PRO A 47 5.68 -7.09 11.41
C PRO A 47 4.57 -8.14 11.42
N ASN A 48 3.75 -8.22 10.36
CA ASN A 48 2.69 -9.24 10.26
C ASN A 48 3.28 -10.67 10.16
N LEU A 49 4.51 -10.82 9.65
CA LEU A 49 5.25 -12.09 9.62
C LEU A 49 5.90 -12.46 10.97
N ARG A 50 5.99 -11.50 11.89
CA ARG A 50 6.71 -11.62 13.17
C ARG A 50 5.79 -11.76 14.38
N VAL A 51 4.49 -11.96 14.15
CA VAL A 51 3.52 -12.14 15.23
C VAL A 51 3.80 -13.41 16.03
N ARG A 52 3.56 -13.34 17.35
CA ARG A 52 3.78 -14.47 18.26
C ARG A 52 2.84 -15.64 17.94
N ASN A 53 1.59 -15.33 17.60
CA ASN A 53 0.60 -16.33 17.20
C ASN A 53 0.62 -16.53 15.68
N LYS A 54 1.33 -17.55 15.20
CA LYS A 54 1.39 -17.86 13.76
C LYS A 54 0.09 -18.49 13.20
N GLN A 55 -0.91 -18.71 14.05
CA GLN A 55 -2.23 -19.17 13.62
C GLN A 55 -3.19 -18.00 13.37
N SER A 56 -2.78 -16.74 13.59
CA SER A 56 -3.62 -15.59 13.29
C SER A 56 -3.70 -15.32 11.80
N ASN A 57 -4.87 -14.88 11.32
CA ASN A 57 -5.11 -14.55 9.91
C ASN A 57 -4.06 -13.58 9.33
N CYS A 58 -3.60 -12.60 10.12
CA CYS A 58 -2.57 -11.66 9.67
C CYS A 58 -1.24 -12.33 9.30
N TYR A 59 -0.87 -13.43 9.97
CA TYR A 59 0.34 -14.18 9.65
C TYR A 59 0.17 -14.93 8.33
N TYR A 60 -0.97 -15.60 8.16
CA TYR A 60 -1.27 -16.34 6.93
C TYR A 60 -1.31 -15.41 5.72
N ASP A 61 -2.04 -14.30 5.81
CA ASP A 61 -2.17 -13.34 4.71
C ASP A 61 -0.81 -12.70 4.37
N ALA A 62 -0.01 -12.33 5.37
CA ALA A 62 1.31 -11.76 5.14
C ALA A 62 2.28 -12.77 4.52
N ARG A 63 2.18 -14.03 4.96
CA ARG A 63 2.99 -15.13 4.43
C ARG A 63 2.63 -15.40 2.97
N GLU A 64 1.35 -15.50 2.65
CA GLU A 64 0.88 -15.69 1.27
C GLU A 64 1.37 -14.56 0.35
N LEU A 65 1.30 -13.31 0.80
CA LEU A 65 1.87 -12.19 0.05
C LEU A 65 3.38 -12.35 -0.16
N SER A 66 4.13 -12.70 0.88
CA SER A 66 5.59 -12.91 0.78
C SER A 66 5.98 -14.09 -0.10
N GLU A 67 5.13 -15.12 -0.21
CA GLU A 67 5.36 -16.30 -1.04
C GLU A 67 5.04 -16.06 -2.53
N GLY A 68 4.65 -14.82 -2.91
CA GLY A 68 4.56 -14.38 -4.30
C GLY A 68 3.24 -13.74 -4.69
N SER A 69 2.18 -13.89 -3.89
CA SER A 69 0.84 -13.33 -4.21
C SER A 69 0.83 -11.80 -4.29
N ILE A 70 1.82 -11.13 -3.67
CA ILE A 70 2.00 -9.68 -3.77
C ILE A 70 2.20 -9.18 -5.21
N THR A 71 2.72 -10.01 -6.12
CA THR A 71 2.82 -9.68 -7.55
C THR A 71 1.47 -9.40 -8.20
N GLY A 72 0.41 -10.03 -7.67
CA GLY A 72 -0.96 -9.82 -8.11
C GLY A 72 -1.67 -8.65 -7.44
N LEU A 73 -0.98 -7.78 -6.68
CA LEU A 73 -1.59 -6.65 -5.98
C LEU A 73 -2.37 -5.76 -6.95
N LYS A 74 -3.67 -5.59 -6.69
CA LYS A 74 -4.58 -4.76 -7.49
C LYS A 74 -4.88 -3.43 -6.82
N CYS A 75 -5.09 -3.45 -5.50
CA CYS A 75 -5.50 -2.27 -4.77
C CYS A 75 -5.02 -2.35 -3.32
N LEU A 76 -4.60 -1.20 -2.79
CA LEU A 76 -4.42 -0.99 -1.37
C LEU A 76 -5.33 0.16 -0.92
N GLN A 77 -6.20 -0.12 0.03
CA GLN A 77 -7.01 0.89 0.70
C GLN A 77 -6.38 1.21 2.06
N VAL A 78 -6.14 2.49 2.27
CA VAL A 78 -5.84 3.06 3.59
C VAL A 78 -7.15 3.58 4.15
N ASP A 79 -7.41 3.33 5.43
CA ASP A 79 -8.52 3.89 6.20
C ASP A 79 -7.97 4.66 7.41
N ASP A 80 -7.29 5.78 7.15
CA ASP A 80 -6.73 6.62 8.21
C ASP A 80 -6.84 8.11 7.88
N ARG A 81 -7.86 8.76 8.44
CA ARG A 81 -8.13 10.19 8.26
C ARG A 81 -6.93 11.08 8.60
N LYS A 82 -6.10 10.71 9.57
CA LYS A 82 -4.90 11.49 9.92
C LYS A 82 -3.87 11.43 8.80
N SER A 83 -3.65 10.23 8.26
CA SER A 83 -2.76 10.02 7.12
C SER A 83 -3.25 10.78 5.88
N PHE A 84 -4.56 10.82 5.60
CA PHE A 84 -5.09 11.61 4.46
C PHE A 84 -4.86 13.09 4.59
N LYS A 85 -5.07 13.67 5.77
CA LYS A 85 -4.81 15.10 5.97
C LYS A 85 -3.35 15.45 5.66
N ILE A 86 -2.41 14.59 6.04
CA ILE A 86 -0.99 14.84 5.78
C ILE A 86 -0.67 14.64 4.28
N ILE A 87 -1.22 13.61 3.64
CA ILE A 87 -1.08 13.37 2.20
C ILE A 87 -1.64 14.55 1.40
N ALA A 88 -2.87 14.99 1.70
CA ALA A 88 -3.50 16.13 1.05
C ALA A 88 -2.67 17.43 1.24
N ASN A 89 -2.16 17.67 2.44
CA ASN A 89 -1.28 18.80 2.73
C ASN A 89 0.06 18.73 1.98
N ALA A 90 0.56 17.53 1.68
CA ALA A 90 1.77 17.36 0.89
C ALA A 90 1.49 17.60 -0.61
N LEU A 91 0.37 17.10 -1.11
CA LEU A 91 -0.07 17.29 -2.50
C LEU A 91 -0.35 18.76 -2.83
N SER A 92 -0.96 19.51 -1.91
CA SER A 92 -1.25 20.94 -2.11
C SER A 92 -0.01 21.82 -2.23
N ARG A 93 1.15 21.31 -1.83
CA ARG A 93 2.45 22.00 -1.95
C ARG A 93 3.16 21.69 -3.27
N LEU A 94 2.63 20.77 -4.08
CA LEU A 94 3.20 20.45 -5.37
C LEU A 94 2.73 21.45 -6.43
N PRO A 95 3.59 21.85 -7.38
CA PRO A 95 3.19 22.72 -8.48
C PRO A 95 2.17 22.04 -9.41
N LYS A 96 2.22 20.70 -9.48
CA LYS A 96 1.27 19.85 -10.21
C LYS A 96 1.08 18.56 -9.43
N ILE A 97 -0.18 18.15 -9.24
CA ILE A 97 -0.51 16.85 -8.64
C ILE A 97 -0.22 15.76 -9.69
N PRO A 98 0.62 14.76 -9.38
CA PRO A 98 0.88 13.67 -10.29
C PRO A 98 -0.33 12.73 -10.37
N GLU A 99 -0.62 12.27 -11.59
CA GLU A 99 -1.72 11.32 -11.87
C GLU A 99 -1.40 9.91 -11.34
N THR A 100 -0.12 9.53 -11.39
CA THR A 100 0.40 8.26 -10.88
C THR A 100 1.36 8.50 -9.73
N TRP A 101 1.27 7.66 -8.71
CA TRP A 101 2.15 7.64 -7.55
C TRP A 101 2.92 6.33 -7.53
N LYS A 102 3.99 6.29 -6.75
CA LYS A 102 4.66 5.05 -6.41
C LYS A 102 4.18 4.54 -5.06
N LEU A 103 3.86 3.26 -4.99
CA LEU A 103 3.58 2.54 -3.75
C LEU A 103 4.70 1.54 -3.52
N THR A 104 5.39 1.63 -2.38
CA THR A 104 6.39 0.65 -1.97
C THR A 104 5.93 -0.09 -0.71
N LEU A 105 5.79 -1.40 -0.82
CA LEU A 105 5.44 -2.30 0.28
C LEU A 105 6.69 -3.06 0.70
N TYR A 106 7.05 -3.01 1.98
CA TYR A 106 8.11 -3.85 2.52
C TYR A 106 7.52 -5.05 3.26
N LEU A 107 7.88 -6.27 2.86
CA LEU A 107 7.53 -7.51 3.54
C LEU A 107 8.81 -8.22 3.98
N ASP A 108 9.45 -8.87 3.02
CA ASP A 108 10.75 -9.51 3.07
C ASP A 108 11.77 -8.73 2.24
N CYS A 109 11.32 -8.20 1.10
CA CYS A 109 12.00 -7.21 0.28
C CYS A 109 11.05 -6.02 -0.04
N ASP A 110 11.58 -5.01 -0.72
CA ASP A 110 10.79 -3.87 -1.20
C ASP A 110 10.09 -4.27 -2.52
N TRP A 111 8.76 -4.18 -2.52
CA TRP A 111 7.90 -4.35 -3.67
C TRP A 111 7.33 -2.99 -4.09
N SER A 112 7.65 -2.53 -5.29
CA SER A 112 7.18 -1.23 -5.80
C SER A 112 6.16 -1.38 -6.91
N PHE A 113 5.13 -0.53 -6.87
CA PHE A 113 4.03 -0.50 -7.82
C PHE A 113 3.75 0.93 -8.25
N SER A 114 3.43 1.13 -9.52
CA SER A 114 2.77 2.36 -9.97
C SER A 114 1.29 2.27 -9.63
N VAL A 115 0.75 3.30 -9.00
CA VAL A 115 -0.65 3.35 -8.57
C VAL A 115 -1.33 4.65 -9.00
N VAL A 116 -2.64 4.57 -9.25
CA VAL A 116 -3.51 5.75 -9.40
C VAL A 116 -4.31 5.91 -8.11
N PRO A 117 -4.23 7.06 -7.44
CA PRO A 117 -5.00 7.34 -6.24
C PRO A 117 -6.47 7.60 -6.59
N GLU A 118 -7.37 7.09 -5.77
CA GLU A 118 -8.81 7.35 -5.86
C GLU A 118 -9.35 7.57 -4.44
N LEU A 119 -10.02 8.71 -4.22
CA LEU A 119 -10.70 9.00 -2.96
C LEU A 119 -12.16 8.60 -3.09
N LYS A 120 -12.66 7.76 -2.17
CA LYS A 120 -14.08 7.41 -2.09
C LYS A 120 -14.61 7.60 -0.68
N GLY A 121 -15.92 7.78 -0.57
CA GLY A 121 -16.63 7.89 0.69
C GLY A 121 -17.18 9.30 0.93
N PRO A 122 -18.05 9.46 1.93
CA PRO A 122 -18.59 10.76 2.30
C PRO A 122 -17.53 11.61 3.00
N GLU A 123 -17.65 12.93 2.86
CA GLU A 123 -16.75 13.91 3.47
C GLU A 123 -16.58 13.63 4.98
N GLY A 124 -15.33 13.43 5.43
CA GLY A 124 -15.01 13.12 6.82
C GLY A 124 -14.92 11.63 7.15
N ALA A 125 -15.29 10.73 6.23
CA ALA A 125 -15.05 9.29 6.27
C ALA A 125 -14.43 8.79 4.95
N GLU A 126 -13.66 9.64 4.27
CA GLU A 126 -12.99 9.29 3.02
C GLU A 126 -11.92 8.21 3.24
N SER A 127 -11.84 7.30 2.28
CA SER A 127 -10.82 6.27 2.16
C SER A 127 -10.00 6.51 0.90
N LEU A 128 -8.69 6.31 0.99
CA LEU A 128 -7.78 6.39 -0.14
C LEU A 128 -7.52 5.00 -0.69
N PHE A 129 -7.89 4.82 -1.96
CA PHE A 129 -7.59 3.64 -2.74
C PHE A 129 -6.37 3.93 -3.61
N LEU A 130 -5.38 3.04 -3.56
CA LEU A 130 -4.19 3.06 -4.40
C LEU A 130 -4.30 1.89 -5.38
N ASN A 131 -4.81 2.18 -6.58
CA ASN A 131 -5.08 1.16 -7.60
C ASN A 131 -3.84 0.94 -8.45
N VAL A 132 -3.32 -0.29 -8.49
CA VAL A 132 -2.11 -0.64 -9.25
C VAL A 132 -2.40 -0.56 -10.76
N VAL A 133 -1.53 0.11 -11.51
CA VAL A 133 -1.67 0.29 -12.97
C VAL A 133 -0.62 -0.47 -13.79
N ASP A 134 0.55 -0.71 -13.21
CA ASP A 134 1.63 -1.48 -13.85
C ASP A 134 1.73 -2.84 -13.14
N GLN A 135 0.79 -3.75 -13.44
CA GLN A 135 1.02 -5.15 -13.09
C GLN A 135 1.98 -5.74 -14.13
N PRO A 136 3.07 -6.41 -13.72
CA PRO A 136 3.78 -7.26 -14.66
C PRO A 136 2.75 -8.27 -15.18
N ASP A 137 2.57 -8.31 -16.49
CA ASP A 137 1.76 -9.32 -17.16
C ASP A 137 2.40 -10.66 -16.81
N ILE A 138 1.91 -11.33 -15.76
CA ILE A 138 2.34 -12.67 -15.42
C ILE A 138 1.70 -13.51 -16.50
N GLY A 139 2.41 -13.64 -17.63
CA GLY A 139 2.00 -14.45 -18.75
C GLY A 139 1.63 -15.83 -18.24
N LEU A 140 0.32 -16.07 -18.12
CA LEU A 140 -0.21 -17.40 -18.12
C LEU A 140 0.21 -17.97 -19.47
N ALA A 141 1.23 -18.83 -19.44
CA ALA A 141 1.57 -19.63 -20.60
C ALA A 141 0.26 -20.25 -21.11
N PRO A 142 -0.07 -20.14 -22.41
CA PRO A 142 -1.17 -20.89 -22.94
C PRO A 142 -0.84 -22.37 -22.71
N ASN A 143 -1.70 -23.07 -21.98
CA ASN A 143 -1.64 -24.53 -21.94
C ASN A 143 -1.85 -25.01 -23.38
N GLU A 144 -0.78 -25.44 -24.03
CA GLU A 144 -0.85 -26.33 -25.20
C GLU A 144 -1.23 -27.75 -24.78
#